data_AF-A0A6G6CZR2-F1
#
_entry.id   AF-A0A6G6CZR2-F1
#
_cell.length_a   1.000
_cell.length_b   1.000
_cell.length_c   1.000
_cell.angle_alpha   90.00
_cell.angle_beta   90.00
_cell.angle_gamma   90.00
#
_symmetry.space_group_name_H-M   'P 1'
#
loop_
_entity.id
_entity.type
_entity.pdbx_description
1 polymer ?
#
loop_
_entity_poly.entity_id
_entity_poly.type
_entity_poly.pdbx_seq_one_letter_code
_entity_poly.pdbx_strand_id
1 'polypeptide(L)'
;MSAAGTPVTRPLDVRWIHGSPSAKHNTDPDIQVHEYDEHTVILRQNKAVHYEAPFLFLLFGTERAVLIDTGATAEAAYFPLRATVDELVEK
;
A
#
# COMPACT_ATOMS: atom_id res chain seq x y z
N MET A 1 30.42 -4.59 4.46
CA MET A 1 29.63 -3.95 3.38
C MET A 1 29.19 -5.05 2.44
N SER A 2 27.95 -5.51 2.52
CA SER A 2 27.41 -6.37 1.47
C SER A 2 26.98 -5.46 0.33
N ALA A 3 27.41 -5.74 -0.89
CA ALA A 3 26.87 -5.06 -2.06
C ALA A 3 25.37 -5.36 -2.10
N ALA A 4 24.53 -4.33 -2.24
CA ALA A 4 23.12 -4.54 -2.52
C ALA A 4 23.03 -5.40 -3.79
N GLY A 5 22.45 -6.59 -3.66
CA GLY A 5 22.20 -7.46 -4.80
C GLY A 5 21.38 -6.70 -5.85
N THR A 6 21.59 -7.00 -7.12
CA THR A 6 20.72 -6.46 -8.17
C THR A 6 19.27 -6.82 -7.86
N PRO A 7 18.32 -5.87 -7.91
CA PRO A 7 16.91 -6.17 -7.72
C PRO A 7 16.48 -7.27 -8.70
N VAL A 8 15.95 -8.38 -8.16
CA VAL A 8 15.44 -9.48 -8.97
C VAL A 8 13.95 -9.25 -9.17
N THR A 9 13.53 -9.09 -10.43
CA THR A 9 12.11 -8.99 -10.76
C THR A 9 11.39 -10.29 -10.40
N ARG A 10 10.27 -10.16 -9.70
CA ARG A 10 9.37 -11.24 -9.32
C ARG A 10 7.98 -10.94 -9.86
N PRO A 11 7.16 -11.95 -10.19
CA PRO A 11 5.74 -11.73 -10.42
C PRO A 11 5.08 -11.13 -9.17
N LEU A 12 4.07 -10.28 -9.35
CA LEU A 12 3.32 -9.71 -8.24
C LEU A 12 2.36 -10.73 -7.60
N ASP A 13 1.86 -11.69 -8.38
CA ASP A 13 0.92 -12.75 -7.95
C ASP A 13 -0.19 -12.27 -7.00
N VAL A 14 -0.70 -11.06 -7.25
CA VAL A 14 -1.70 -10.39 -6.42
C VAL A 14 -2.97 -10.13 -7.22
N ARG A 15 -4.11 -10.43 -6.61
CA ARG A 15 -5.41 -9.97 -7.09
C ARG A 15 -5.76 -8.68 -6.36
N TRP A 16 -5.74 -7.58 -7.10
CA TRP A 16 -6.17 -6.29 -6.55
C TRP A 16 -7.67 -6.31 -6.23
N ILE A 17 -8.06 -5.75 -5.09
CA ILE A 17 -9.47 -5.54 -4.73
C ILE A 17 -10.10 -4.56 -5.71
N HIS A 18 -11.37 -4.71 -6.07
CA HIS A 18 -12.04 -3.78 -6.99
C HIS A 18 -13.08 -2.92 -6.26
N GLY A 19 -13.08 -3.01 -4.92
CA GLY A 19 -14.12 -2.46 -4.06
C GLY A 19 -15.45 -3.17 -4.29
N SER A 20 -16.51 -2.53 -3.81
CA SER A 20 -17.88 -3.03 -3.91
C SER A 20 -18.75 -2.10 -4.76
N PRO A 21 -19.81 -2.61 -5.44
CA PRO A 21 -20.76 -1.77 -6.17
C PRO A 21 -21.41 -0.69 -5.31
N SER A 22 -21.53 -0.94 -4.00
CA SER A 22 -21.94 0.04 -3.01
C SER A 22 -20.84 0.20 -1.97
N ALA A 23 -20.32 1.42 -1.82
CA ALA A 23 -19.34 1.75 -0.78
C ALA A 23 -19.86 1.44 0.63
N LYS A 24 -21.17 1.62 0.86
CA LYS A 24 -21.81 1.36 2.16
C LYS A 24 -21.80 -0.12 2.57
N HIS A 25 -21.68 -1.03 1.61
CA HIS A 25 -21.67 -2.48 1.85
C HIS A 25 -20.31 -3.10 1.55
N ASN A 26 -19.26 -2.27 1.44
CA ASN A 26 -17.92 -2.75 1.20
C ASN A 26 -17.35 -3.45 2.44
N THR A 27 -16.86 -4.67 2.25
CA THR A 27 -16.19 -5.47 3.29
C THR A 27 -14.69 -5.65 3.04
N ASP A 28 -14.19 -5.17 1.91
CA ASP A 28 -12.76 -5.13 1.62
C ASP A 28 -12.06 -4.07 2.49
N PRO A 29 -10.76 -4.22 2.82
CA PRO A 29 -10.02 -3.20 3.55
C PRO A 29 -9.96 -1.88 2.78
N ASP A 30 -9.85 -0.75 3.48
CA ASP A 30 -9.70 0.58 2.88
C ASP A 30 -8.39 0.72 2.10
N ILE A 31 -7.36 -0.01 2.53
CA ILE A 31 -6.04 -0.09 1.90
C ILE A 31 -5.69 -1.57 1.73
N GLN A 32 -5.49 -2.00 0.49
CA GLN A 32 -4.88 -3.31 0.24
C GLN A 32 -3.36 -3.17 0.31
N VAL A 33 -2.73 -3.95 1.18
CA VAL A 33 -1.28 -4.02 1.33
C VAL A 33 -0.76 -5.23 0.57
N HIS A 34 0.31 -5.04 -0.21
CA HIS A 34 1.04 -6.10 -0.88
C HIS A 34 2.55 -5.91 -0.64
N GLU A 35 3.14 -6.78 0.17
CA GLU A 35 4.59 -6.86 0.38
C GLU A 35 5.21 -7.58 -0.82
N TYR A 36 5.87 -6.83 -1.71
CA TYR A 36 6.45 -7.36 -2.94
C TYR A 36 7.80 -8.04 -2.67
N ASP A 37 8.65 -7.38 -1.87
CA ASP A 37 9.90 -7.93 -1.36
C ASP A 37 10.25 -7.29 0.00
N GLU A 38 11.45 -7.60 0.51
CA GLU A 38 11.95 -7.11 1.80
C GLU A 38 12.10 -5.58 1.88
N HIS A 39 12.05 -4.88 0.75
CA HIS A 39 12.26 -3.44 0.67
C HIS A 39 11.10 -2.67 0.03
N THR A 40 10.06 -3.36 -0.46
CA THR A 40 9.02 -2.75 -1.27
C THR A 40 7.64 -3.22 -0.83
N VAL A 41 6.82 -2.28 -0.37
CA VAL A 41 5.40 -2.50 -0.10
C VAL A 41 4.56 -1.64 -1.04
N ILE A 42 3.61 -2.28 -1.71
CA ILE A 42 2.64 -1.63 -2.59
C ILE A 42 1.33 -1.50 -1.82
N LEU A 43 0.84 -0.27 -1.72
CA LEU A 43 -0.45 0.05 -1.10
C LEU A 43 -1.42 0.42 -2.21
N ARG A 44 -2.63 -0.09 -2.16
CA ARG A 44 -3.69 0.29 -3.09
C ARG A 44 -4.90 0.79 -2.34
N GLN A 45 -5.31 2.02 -2.63
CA GLN A 45 -6.53 2.58 -2.08
C GLN A 45 -7.76 1.85 -2.65
N ASN A 46 -8.70 1.49 -1.78
CA ASN A 46 -9.91 0.80 -2.20
C ASN A 46 -10.80 1.72 -3.06
N LYS A 47 -11.39 1.16 -4.13
CA LYS A 47 -12.36 1.87 -4.97
C LYS A 47 -13.62 2.31 -4.25
N ALA A 48 -13.97 1.64 -3.14
CA ALA A 48 -15.04 2.07 -2.25
C ALA A 48 -14.72 3.38 -1.52
N VAL A 49 -13.43 3.71 -1.37
CA VAL A 49 -12.94 4.98 -0.79
C VAL A 49 -12.77 6.02 -1.90
N HIS A 50 -12.07 5.69 -2.99
CA HIS A 50 -11.88 6.59 -4.13
C HIS A 50 -11.86 5.84 -5.47
N TYR A 51 -12.65 6.30 -6.45
CA TYR A 51 -12.89 5.57 -7.70
C TYR A 51 -11.62 5.30 -8.54
N GLU A 52 -10.62 6.18 -8.45
CA GLU A 52 -9.33 6.02 -9.17
C GLU A 52 -8.49 4.86 -8.62
N ALA A 53 -8.66 4.51 -7.34
CA ALA A 53 -7.86 3.52 -6.62
C ALA A 53 -6.34 3.68 -6.85
N PRO A 54 -5.76 4.82 -6.42
CA PRO A 54 -4.33 5.06 -6.59
C PRO A 54 -3.49 3.99 -5.89
N PHE A 55 -2.32 3.76 -6.48
CA PHE A 55 -1.24 2.98 -5.88
C PHE A 55 -0.25 3.92 -5.21
N LEU A 56 0.16 3.56 -4.00
CA LEU A 56 1.22 4.21 -3.25
C LEU A 56 2.33 3.18 -3.00
N PHE A 57 3.55 3.66 -2.79
CA PHE A 57 4.71 2.79 -2.59
C PHE A 57 5.44 3.17 -1.31
N LEU A 58 5.61 2.21 -0.41
CA LEU A 58 6.46 2.35 0.77
C LEU A 58 7.75 1.58 0.51
N LEU A 59 8.86 2.32 0.42
CA LEU A 59 10.19 1.80 0.10
C LEU A 59 11.06 1.84 1.35
N PHE A 60 11.54 0.69 1.79
CA PHE A 60 12.40 0.57 2.96
C PHE A 60 13.86 0.62 2.56
N GLY A 61 14.59 1.58 3.13
CA GLY A 61 16.05 1.57 3.17
C GLY A 61 16.55 0.96 4.48
N THR A 62 17.87 0.96 4.68
CA THR A 62 18.51 0.35 5.86
C THR A 62 18.09 1.00 7.19
N GLU A 63 17.82 2.31 7.20
CA GLU A 63 17.52 3.06 8.43
C GLU A 63 16.19 3.82 8.37
N ARG A 64 15.63 4.00 7.17
CA ARG A 64 14.47 4.87 6.92
C ARG A 64 13.63 4.31 5.79
N ALA A 65 12.34 4.59 5.83
CA ALA A 65 11.44 4.34 4.73
C ALA A 65 11.03 5.65 4.04
N VAL A 66 10.67 5.55 2.75
CA VAL A 66 10.07 6.64 1.96
C VAL A 66 8.72 6.17 1.46
N LEU A 67 7.69 6.96 1.76
CA LEU A 67 6.38 6.81 1.15
C LEU A 67 6.27 7.71 -0.07
N ILE A 68 5.91 7.14 -1.21
CA ILE A 68 5.60 7.86 -2.44
C ILE A 68 4.09 7.92 -2.59
N ASP A 69 3.58 9.14 -2.80
CA ASP A 69 2.16 9.48 -2.89
C ASP A 69 1.44 9.45 -1.51
N THR A 70 0.28 10.11 -1.44
CA THR A 70 -0.61 10.17 -0.27
C THR A 70 -2.01 9.60 -0.59
N GLY A 71 -2.23 9.16 -1.82
CA GLY A 71 -3.55 8.73 -2.29
C GLY A 71 -4.48 9.92 -2.54
N ALA A 72 -5.75 9.62 -2.78
CA ALA A 72 -6.75 10.60 -3.21
C ALA A 72 -7.70 11.05 -2.10
N THR A 73 -7.54 10.55 -0.86
CA THR A 73 -8.42 10.84 0.27
C THR A 73 -7.58 11.21 1.49
N ALA A 74 -7.78 12.42 2.02
CA ALA A 74 -6.98 12.94 3.13
C ALA A 74 -7.56 12.55 4.50
N GLU A 75 -8.84 12.19 4.53
CA GLU A 75 -9.60 11.89 5.73
C GLU A 75 -9.21 10.52 6.28
N ALA A 76 -8.48 10.51 7.40
CA ALA A 76 -8.00 9.28 8.04
C ALA A 76 -9.12 8.30 8.44
N ALA A 77 -10.36 8.78 8.62
CA ALA A 77 -11.51 7.94 8.91
C ALA A 77 -11.95 7.05 7.71
N TYR A 78 -11.56 7.43 6.49
CA TYR A 78 -11.86 6.69 5.26
C TYR A 78 -10.62 6.13 4.57
N PHE A 79 -9.46 6.75 4.81
CA PHE A 79 -8.17 6.29 4.30
C PHE A 79 -7.10 6.42 5.39
N PRO A 80 -6.95 5.42 6.28
CA PRO A 80 -6.06 5.48 7.43
C PRO A 80 -4.59 5.23 7.06
N LEU A 81 -4.07 5.97 6.07
CA LEU A 81 -2.74 5.78 5.49
C LEU A 81 -1.63 5.83 6.54
N ARG A 82 -1.65 6.83 7.42
CA ARG A 82 -0.61 7.00 8.44
C ARG A 82 -0.53 5.80 9.38
N ALA A 83 -1.66 5.35 9.92
CA ALA A 83 -1.71 4.20 10.82
C ALA A 83 -1.23 2.92 10.12
N THR A 84 -1.64 2.73 8.86
CA THR A 84 -1.18 1.59 8.04
C THR A 84 0.34 1.62 7.83
N VAL A 85 0.93 2.80 7.58
CA VAL A 85 2.38 2.94 7.44
C VAL A 85 3.11 2.69 8.75
N ASP A 86 2.59 3.19 9.87
CA ASP A 86 3.18 2.95 11.20
C ASP A 86 3.21 1.43 11.50
N GLU A 87 2.12 0.70 11.24
CA GLU A 87 2.07 -0.76 11.41
C GLU A 87 3.09 -1.51 10.53
N LEU A 88 3.35 -1.02 9.32
CA LEU A 88 4.32 -1.64 8.41
C LEU A 88 5.77 -1.36 8.81
N VAL A 89 6.03 -0.24 9.47
CA VAL A 89 7.37 0.15 9.93
C VAL A 89 7.76 -0.56 11.21
N GLU A 90 6.80 -0.85 12.08
CA GLU A 90 7.03 -1.51 13.39
C GLU A 90 7.03 -3.05 13.31
N LYS A 91 6.87 -3.63 12.12
CA LYS A 91 6.77 -5.07 11.88
C LYS A 91 8.14 -5.76 11.89
#